data_AF-A0AAV5PFJ2-F1
#
_entry.id   AF-A0AAV5PFJ2-F1
#
_cell.length_a   1.000
_cell.length_b   1.000
_cell.length_c   1.000
_cell.angle_alpha   90.00
_cell.angle_beta   90.00
_cell.angle_gamma   90.00
#
_symmetry.space_group_name_H-M   'P 1'
#
loop_
_entity.id
_entity.type
_entity.pdbx_description
1 polymer ?
#
loop_
_entity_poly.entity_id
_entity_poly.type
_entity_poly.pdbx_seq_one_letter_code
_entity_poly.pdbx_strand_id
1 'polypeptide(L)'
;MVHAALQSGNPSMGVGAGNGAVYIDHTAFLDRAVEDILLSKRFDNSMVCATENSAVVEAPIYDKWLQMIQDKGAYLVPKKDYQKLADFVFNDKHGVNGPVAGMSARWICEHAGVTLSEGKDVLLFELDPKNIGEKLSSEKLSPLLSVYKAKDREDGIRIVKALLDYQGAGHNAAIQIGSQNDPFIDEYGKAVQASRVLVNQPDALGGIGDIYSDGLRPSLILGTGSWGKNSLSHNLSTSDLLNIKTIAKRRNRPQWIRLPEKIFTKKTSLPIFQMKMSRKSAGPLSSLTWAWSSSTSLTRSMNSWL
;
A
#
# COMPACT_ATOMS: atom_id res chain seq x y z
N MET A 1 1.80 22.61 -2.04
CA MET A 1 3.06 22.28 -2.77
C MET A 1 2.79 21.45 -4.01
N VAL A 2 2.24 20.23 -3.90
CA VAL A 2 2.03 19.31 -5.03
C VAL A 2 1.16 19.89 -6.15
N HIS A 3 0.09 20.60 -5.80
CA HIS A 3 -0.75 21.29 -6.79
C HIS A 3 0.05 22.27 -7.68
N ALA A 4 1.01 23.00 -7.10
CA ALA A 4 1.87 23.91 -7.85
C ALA A 4 2.85 23.15 -8.77
N ALA A 5 3.38 22.00 -8.33
CA ALA A 5 4.22 21.14 -9.18
C ALA A 5 3.43 20.64 -10.40
N LEU A 6 2.21 20.15 -10.20
CA LEU A 6 1.32 19.70 -11.27
C LEU A 6 0.93 20.83 -12.26
N GLN A 7 1.00 22.10 -11.84
CA GLN A 7 0.75 23.27 -12.68
C GLN A 7 2.01 23.88 -13.31
N SER A 8 3.19 23.33 -13.04
CA SER A 8 4.47 23.90 -13.49
C SER A 8 4.72 23.79 -14.99
N GLY A 9 3.94 22.98 -15.71
CA GLY A 9 4.15 22.63 -17.12
C GLY A 9 5.15 21.47 -17.33
N ASN A 10 5.81 20.99 -16.27
CA ASN A 10 6.71 19.84 -16.32
C ASN A 10 6.04 18.54 -15.84
N PRO A 11 6.43 17.37 -16.39
CA PRO A 11 6.06 16.08 -15.82
C PRO A 11 6.41 16.03 -14.33
N SER A 12 5.42 15.72 -13.50
CA SER A 12 5.54 15.79 -12.04
C SER A 12 5.06 14.49 -11.41
N MET A 13 5.81 14.01 -10.44
CA MET A 13 5.49 12.84 -9.63
C MET A 13 5.18 13.34 -8.21
N GLY A 14 3.94 13.79 -8.03
CA GLY A 14 3.46 14.26 -6.74
C GLY A 14 3.11 13.12 -5.78
N VAL A 15 2.97 13.50 -4.50
CA VAL A 15 2.41 12.65 -3.44
C VAL A 15 1.13 13.31 -2.89
N GLY A 16 0.42 12.62 -2.01
CA GLY A 16 -0.80 13.14 -1.36
C GLY A 16 -0.63 13.20 0.15
N ALA A 17 -1.55 13.88 0.82
CA ALA A 17 -1.68 13.82 2.27
C ALA A 17 -1.98 12.37 2.71
N GLY A 18 -1.44 11.96 3.86
CA GLY A 18 -1.63 10.64 4.43
C GLY A 18 -2.48 10.72 5.69
N ASN A 19 -3.78 10.47 5.57
CA ASN A 19 -4.69 10.32 6.72
C ASN A 19 -5.13 8.85 6.85
N GLY A 20 -4.14 7.95 6.83
CA GLY A 20 -4.38 6.51 6.85
C GLY A 20 -5.19 6.08 8.08
N ALA A 21 -6.07 5.10 7.87
CA ALA A 21 -6.86 4.49 8.92
C ALA A 21 -6.61 2.98 8.97
N VAL A 22 -6.46 2.45 10.19
CA VAL A 22 -6.37 1.03 10.46
C VAL A 22 -7.72 0.51 10.95
N TYR A 23 -8.23 -0.53 10.29
CA TYR A 23 -9.38 -1.29 10.75
C TYR A 23 -8.93 -2.48 11.60
N ILE A 24 -9.53 -2.67 12.78
CA ILE A 24 -9.21 -3.77 13.69
C ILE A 24 -10.43 -4.68 13.77
N ASP A 25 -10.32 -5.79 13.06
CA ASP A 25 -11.34 -6.82 12.97
C ASP A 25 -11.49 -7.57 14.30
N HIS A 26 -12.68 -8.04 14.62
CA HIS A 26 -12.99 -8.77 15.85
C HIS A 26 -12.19 -10.08 16.01
N THR A 27 -11.63 -10.64 14.93
CA THR A 27 -10.75 -11.81 14.96
C THR A 27 -9.27 -11.46 15.15
N ALA A 28 -8.90 -10.18 15.18
CA ALA A 28 -7.52 -9.74 15.23
C ALA A 28 -6.79 -10.23 16.49
N PHE A 29 -5.50 -10.55 16.33
CA PHE A 29 -4.60 -10.75 17.46
C PHE A 29 -4.28 -9.40 18.10
N LEU A 30 -4.96 -9.10 19.21
CA LEU A 30 -4.91 -7.79 19.86
C LEU A 30 -3.49 -7.39 20.29
N ASP A 31 -2.67 -8.33 20.76
CA ASP A 31 -1.29 -8.02 21.14
C ASP A 31 -0.47 -7.46 19.98
N ARG A 32 -0.56 -8.11 18.80
CA ARG A 32 0.07 -7.62 17.58
C ARG A 32 -0.53 -6.29 17.16
N ALA A 33 -1.86 -6.19 17.08
CA ALA A 33 -2.53 -4.99 16.62
C ALA A 33 -2.15 -3.76 17.46
N VAL A 34 -2.05 -3.91 18.79
CA VAL A 34 -1.62 -2.84 19.69
C VAL A 34 -0.14 -2.49 19.49
N GLU A 35 0.75 -3.49 19.42
CA GLU A 35 2.19 -3.23 19.23
C GLU A 35 2.49 -2.57 17.89
N ASP A 36 1.86 -3.03 16.80
CA ASP A 36 2.04 -2.46 15.47
C ASP A 36 1.64 -0.98 15.44
N ILE A 37 0.46 -0.66 15.99
CA ILE A 37 -0.02 0.72 16.06
C ILE A 37 0.92 1.57 16.91
N LEU A 38 1.30 1.11 18.10
CA LEU A 38 2.20 1.89 18.97
C LEU A 38 3.59 2.07 18.35
N LEU A 39 4.14 1.03 17.72
CA LEU A 39 5.42 1.10 17.01
C LEU A 39 5.36 2.15 15.89
N SER A 40 4.31 2.10 15.07
CA SER A 40 4.06 3.05 14.00
C SER A 40 3.90 4.49 14.53
N LYS A 41 3.11 4.69 15.59
CA LYS A 41 2.90 6.02 16.20
C LYS A 41 4.16 6.58 16.87
N ARG A 42 5.01 5.73 17.44
CA ARG A 42 6.26 6.14 18.11
C ARG A 42 7.38 6.40 17.13
N PHE A 43 7.36 5.75 15.97
CA PHE A 43 8.40 5.91 14.96
C PHE A 43 8.48 7.36 14.48
N ASP A 44 9.63 8.00 14.74
CA ASP A 44 9.90 9.40 14.43
C ASP A 44 8.75 10.36 14.83
N ASN A 45 8.15 10.12 16.00
CA ASN A 45 6.97 10.85 16.50
C ASN A 45 5.81 10.93 15.49
N SER A 46 5.53 9.86 14.74
CA SER A 46 4.50 9.81 13.70
C SER A 46 4.69 10.78 12.53
N MET A 47 5.92 11.22 12.24
CA MET A 47 6.15 12.15 11.13
C MET A 47 5.98 11.49 9.75
N VAL A 48 6.05 10.15 9.68
CA VAL A 48 5.87 9.42 8.43
C VAL A 48 4.41 9.50 7.96
N CYS A 49 4.18 9.91 6.72
CA CYS A 49 2.84 10.11 6.16
C CYS A 49 1.99 8.83 6.06
N ALA A 50 2.63 7.65 6.06
CA ALA A 50 1.91 6.37 6.09
C ALA A 50 1.34 6.04 7.48
N THR A 51 1.81 6.69 8.55
CA THR A 51 1.37 6.40 9.93
C THR A 51 -0.15 6.52 10.08
N GLU A 52 -0.73 5.63 10.88
CA GLU A 52 -2.15 5.64 11.21
C GLU A 52 -2.52 6.96 11.90
N ASN A 53 -3.57 7.61 11.39
CA ASN A 53 -4.18 8.77 12.02
C ASN A 53 -5.47 8.39 12.76
N SER A 54 -6.09 7.28 12.35
CA SER A 54 -7.31 6.76 12.95
C SER A 54 -7.25 5.24 13.11
N ALA A 55 -7.77 4.73 14.23
CA ALA A 55 -8.07 3.34 14.46
C ALA A 55 -9.58 3.14 14.51
N VAL A 56 -10.09 2.22 13.70
CA VAL A 56 -11.50 1.83 13.63
C VAL A 56 -11.61 0.42 14.18
N VAL A 57 -12.20 0.27 15.36
CA VAL A 57 -12.15 -0.97 16.14
C VAL A 57 -13.53 -1.57 16.28
N GLU A 58 -13.69 -2.86 15.97
CA GLU A 58 -14.99 -3.53 16.10
C GLU A 58 -15.49 -3.62 17.54
N ALA A 59 -16.80 -3.47 17.71
CA ALA A 59 -17.47 -3.42 18.99
C ALA A 59 -17.17 -4.61 19.93
N PRO A 60 -17.07 -5.88 19.48
CA PRO A 60 -16.80 -7.02 20.36
C PRO A 60 -15.44 -6.98 21.06
N ILE A 61 -14.44 -6.29 20.47
CA ILE A 61 -13.08 -6.23 20.99
C ILE A 61 -12.68 -4.85 21.51
N TYR A 62 -13.52 -3.83 21.29
CA TYR A 62 -13.22 -2.42 21.55
C TYR A 62 -12.68 -2.16 22.96
N ASP A 63 -13.42 -2.57 23.99
CA ASP A 63 -13.08 -2.24 25.38
C ASP A 63 -11.76 -2.92 25.79
N LYS A 64 -11.55 -4.17 25.35
CA LYS A 64 -10.32 -4.92 25.60
C LYS A 64 -9.13 -4.30 24.87
N TRP A 65 -9.30 -3.95 23.59
CA TRP A 65 -8.25 -3.29 22.81
C TRP A 65 -7.87 -1.94 23.42
N LEU A 66 -8.86 -1.12 23.80
CA LEU A 66 -8.66 0.19 24.40
C LEU A 66 -7.93 0.12 25.75
N GLN A 67 -8.20 -0.91 26.56
CA GLN A 67 -7.44 -1.16 27.78
C GLN A 67 -5.99 -1.54 27.46
N MET A 68 -5.78 -2.51 26.57
CA MET A 68 -4.44 -3.01 26.22
C MET A 68 -3.53 -1.92 25.64
N ILE A 69 -4.04 -1.07 24.75
CA ILE A 69 -3.25 0.03 24.17
C ILE A 69 -2.90 1.09 25.22
N GLN A 70 -3.80 1.35 26.18
CA GLN A 70 -3.52 2.25 27.29
C GLN A 70 -2.45 1.67 28.22
N ASP A 71 -2.52 0.38 28.55
CA ASP A 71 -1.54 -0.29 29.41
C ASP A 71 -0.12 -0.22 28.84
N LYS A 72 0.01 -0.15 27.51
CA LYS A 72 1.28 -0.06 26.80
C LYS A 72 1.78 1.37 26.52
N GLY A 73 1.15 2.40 27.09
CA GLY A 73 1.64 3.78 27.05
C GLY A 73 0.75 4.78 26.31
N ALA A 74 -0.37 4.34 25.73
CA ALA A 74 -1.34 5.30 25.20
C ALA A 74 -2.20 5.93 26.31
N TYR A 75 -2.66 7.15 26.07
CA TYR A 75 -3.47 7.93 27.01
C TYR A 75 -4.77 8.33 26.36
N LEU A 76 -5.89 7.80 26.87
CA LEU A 76 -7.21 8.29 26.49
C LEU A 76 -7.40 9.69 27.07
N VAL A 77 -7.39 10.68 26.17
CA VAL A 77 -7.52 12.08 26.57
C VAL A 77 -8.96 12.31 27.09
N PRO A 78 -9.13 13.04 28.21
CA PRO A 78 -10.44 13.48 28.65
C PRO A 78 -11.10 14.42 27.63
N LYS A 79 -12.38 14.22 27.30
CA LYS A 79 -13.10 15.02 26.29
C LYS A 79 -13.03 16.54 26.50
N LYS A 80 -12.92 16.99 27.76
CA LYS A 80 -12.76 18.41 28.12
C LYS A 80 -11.51 19.07 27.54
N ASP A 81 -10.48 18.28 27.20
CA ASP A 81 -9.19 18.76 26.71
C ASP A 81 -9.05 18.60 25.19
N TYR A 82 -10.05 18.03 24.50
CA TYR A 82 -10.01 17.80 23.03
C TYR A 82 -9.86 19.11 22.27
N GLN A 83 -10.66 20.12 22.63
CA GLN A 83 -10.65 21.40 21.93
C GLN A 83 -9.30 22.11 22.06
N LYS A 84 -8.68 22.09 23.25
CA LYS A 84 -7.36 22.70 23.47
C LYS A 84 -6.28 22.08 22.58
N LEU A 85 -6.25 20.74 22.52
CA LEU A 85 -5.31 20.02 21.68
C LEU A 85 -5.61 20.23 20.20
N ALA A 86 -6.89 20.22 19.79
CA ALA A 86 -7.29 20.46 18.41
C ALA A 86 -6.91 21.89 17.94
N ASP A 87 -7.13 22.91 18.77
CA ASP A 87 -6.78 24.29 18.41
C ASP A 87 -5.28 24.55 18.38
N PHE A 88 -4.52 23.85 19.23
CA PHE A 88 -3.07 23.94 19.22
C PHE A 88 -2.44 23.20 18.04
N VAL A 89 -2.95 22.00 17.70
CA VAL A 89 -2.36 21.13 16.66
C VAL A 89 -2.73 21.58 15.25
N PHE A 90 -3.95 22.08 15.03
CA PHE A 90 -4.48 22.35 13.69
C PHE A 90 -4.82 23.82 13.47
N ASN A 91 -4.59 24.29 12.24
CA ASN A 91 -5.08 25.58 11.77
C ASN A 91 -6.56 25.52 11.32
N ASP A 92 -7.11 26.66 10.90
CA ASP A 92 -8.52 26.80 10.46
C ASP A 92 -8.86 25.98 9.21
N LYS A 93 -7.86 25.56 8.43
CA LYS A 93 -8.02 24.68 7.26
C LYS A 93 -7.83 23.21 7.61
N HIS A 94 -7.79 22.88 8.90
CA HIS A 94 -7.57 21.55 9.45
C HIS A 94 -6.20 20.94 9.06
N GLY A 95 -5.26 21.78 8.63
CA GLY A 95 -3.87 21.37 8.43
C GLY A 95 -3.08 21.46 9.73
N VAL A 96 -2.09 20.58 9.90
CA VAL A 96 -1.18 20.61 11.06
C VAL A 96 -0.41 21.92 11.09
N ASN A 97 -0.32 22.53 12.27
CA ASN A 97 0.53 23.69 12.51
C ASN A 97 2.00 23.28 12.38
N GLY A 98 2.77 24.00 11.56
CA GLY A 98 4.16 23.62 11.22
C GLY A 98 5.06 23.27 12.43
N PRO A 99 5.04 24.05 13.53
CA PRO A 99 5.82 23.73 14.74
C PRO A 99 5.41 22.46 15.50
N VAL A 100 4.25 21.88 15.19
CA VAL A 100 3.71 20.69 15.88
C VAL A 100 4.13 19.38 15.21
N ALA A 101 4.38 19.39 13.89
CA ALA A 101 4.74 18.20 13.15
C ALA A 101 6.04 17.57 13.71
N GLY A 102 5.99 16.27 14.02
CA GLY A 102 7.12 15.53 14.60
C GLY A 102 7.40 15.80 16.08
N MET A 103 6.58 16.61 16.76
CA MET A 103 6.73 16.86 18.20
C MET A 103 6.11 15.74 19.04
N SER A 104 6.70 15.49 20.21
CA SER A 104 6.22 14.46 21.14
C SER A 104 4.87 14.82 21.76
N ALA A 105 4.08 13.81 22.15
CA ALA A 105 2.82 14.02 22.86
C ALA A 105 2.97 14.88 24.12
N ARG A 106 4.09 14.71 24.85
CA ARG A 106 4.40 15.51 26.04
C ARG A 106 4.54 16.99 25.71
N TRP A 107 5.34 17.30 24.69
CA TRP A 107 5.54 18.69 24.26
C TRP A 107 4.22 19.33 23.81
N ILE A 108 3.42 18.59 23.04
CA ILE A 108 2.10 19.06 22.58
C ILE A 108 1.17 19.35 23.75
N CYS A 109 1.09 18.44 24.72
CA CYS A 109 0.28 18.62 25.93
C CYS A 109 0.72 19.84 26.76
N GLU A 110 2.02 20.01 26.99
CA GLU A 110 2.59 21.14 27.73
C GLU A 110 2.20 22.49 27.10
N HIS A 111 2.30 22.60 25.77
CA HIS A 111 2.00 23.84 25.05
C HIS A 111 0.49 24.07 24.84
N ALA A 112 -0.31 23.00 24.83
CA ALA A 112 -1.77 23.08 24.80
C ALA A 112 -2.41 23.31 26.20
N GLY A 113 -1.61 23.33 27.27
CA GLY A 113 -2.12 23.48 28.64
C GLY A 113 -2.91 22.27 29.13
N VAL A 114 -2.46 21.07 28.75
CA VAL A 114 -3.04 19.76 29.12
C VAL A 114 -2.01 18.95 29.88
N THR A 115 -2.43 18.32 30.99
CA THR A 115 -1.53 17.44 31.76
C THR A 115 -1.55 16.03 31.17
N LEU A 116 -0.38 15.54 30.76
CA LEU A 116 -0.17 14.16 30.34
C LEU A 116 0.22 13.29 31.54
N SER A 117 -0.41 12.13 31.68
CA SER A 117 -0.07 11.15 32.72
C SER A 117 1.35 10.59 32.51
N GLU A 118 2.04 10.26 33.60
CA GLU A 118 3.40 9.71 33.54
C GLU A 118 3.43 8.36 32.79
N GLY A 119 4.52 8.11 32.06
CA GLY A 119 4.68 6.89 31.25
C GLY A 119 3.81 6.85 29.99
N LYS A 120 3.07 7.92 29.67
CA LYS A 120 2.26 8.00 28.45
C LYS A 120 2.93 8.80 27.34
N ASP A 121 2.79 8.34 26.10
CA ASP A 121 3.48 8.90 24.94
C ASP A 121 2.64 8.99 23.64
N VAL A 122 1.47 8.34 23.59
CA VAL A 122 0.52 8.44 22.47
C VAL A 122 -0.84 8.92 22.98
N LEU A 123 -1.42 9.94 22.35
CA LEU A 123 -2.72 10.51 22.73
C LEU A 123 -3.85 9.86 21.93
N LEU A 124 -4.86 9.35 22.63
CA LEU A 124 -6.06 8.77 22.02
C LEU A 124 -7.25 9.70 22.15
N PHE A 125 -8.02 9.83 21.08
CA PHE A 125 -9.27 10.60 21.03
C PHE A 125 -10.40 9.71 20.58
N GLU A 126 -11.36 9.44 21.46
CA GLU A 126 -12.55 8.68 21.09
C GLU A 126 -13.58 9.61 20.44
N LEU A 127 -13.80 9.44 19.14
CA LEU A 127 -14.61 10.32 18.30
C LEU A 127 -15.86 9.61 17.75
N ASP A 128 -16.91 10.37 17.45
CA ASP A 128 -18.11 9.85 16.79
C ASP A 128 -17.90 9.84 15.26
N PRO A 129 -18.10 8.72 14.56
CA PRO A 129 -18.03 8.67 13.10
C PRO A 129 -18.92 9.69 12.36
N LYS A 130 -19.98 10.20 13.01
CA LYS A 130 -20.83 11.26 12.45
C LYS A 130 -20.12 12.62 12.34
N ASN A 131 -19.03 12.82 13.08
CA ASN A 131 -18.27 14.06 13.13
C ASN A 131 -16.98 14.01 12.29
N ILE A 132 -16.79 12.97 11.47
CA ILE A 132 -15.70 12.93 10.49
C ILE A 132 -15.78 14.20 9.64
N GLY A 133 -14.67 14.95 9.61
CA GLY A 133 -14.65 16.33 9.13
C GLY A 133 -14.12 17.32 10.17
N GLU A 134 -14.14 16.98 11.46
CA GLU A 134 -13.56 17.80 12.52
C GLU A 134 -12.03 17.75 12.53
N LYS A 135 -11.37 18.74 13.16
CA LYS A 135 -9.91 18.84 13.24
C LYS A 135 -9.25 17.52 13.65
N LEU A 136 -9.74 16.88 14.71
CA LEU A 136 -9.20 15.61 15.21
C LEU A 136 -9.44 14.43 14.26
N SER A 137 -10.22 14.52 13.19
CA SER A 137 -10.32 13.47 12.17
C SER A 137 -9.29 13.59 11.03
N SER A 138 -8.48 14.66 11.05
CA SER A 138 -7.52 15.02 10.01
C SER A 138 -6.15 14.34 10.21
N GLU A 139 -5.28 14.45 9.21
CA GLU A 139 -3.87 14.04 9.30
C GLU A 139 -3.13 14.84 10.39
N LYS A 140 -2.36 14.17 11.27
CA LYS A 140 -1.83 14.76 12.51
C LYS A 140 -0.31 14.91 12.55
N LEU A 141 0.44 14.09 11.81
CA LEU A 141 1.92 14.08 11.77
C LEU A 141 2.59 14.17 13.15
N SER A 142 1.96 13.57 14.16
CA SER A 142 2.33 13.60 15.56
C SER A 142 1.72 12.40 16.29
N PRO A 143 2.14 12.05 17.52
CA PRO A 143 1.68 10.88 18.28
C PRO A 143 0.23 10.98 18.80
N LEU A 144 -0.68 11.47 17.97
CA LEU A 144 -2.12 11.56 18.20
C LEU A 144 -2.81 10.50 17.33
N LEU A 145 -3.79 9.78 17.89
CA LEU A 145 -4.56 8.75 17.21
C LEU A 145 -6.05 8.91 17.55
N SER A 146 -6.88 9.01 16.52
CA SER A 146 -8.34 9.03 16.70
C SER A 146 -8.87 7.61 16.73
N VAL A 147 -9.81 7.33 17.61
CA VAL A 147 -10.38 6.00 17.84
C VAL A 147 -11.87 6.07 17.55
N TYR A 148 -12.34 5.18 16.69
CA TYR A 148 -13.74 5.03 16.32
C TYR A 148 -14.20 3.60 16.61
N LYS A 149 -15.41 3.47 17.16
CA LYS A 149 -16.05 2.17 17.39
C LYS A 149 -16.92 1.79 16.19
N ALA A 150 -16.58 0.71 15.51
CA ALA A 150 -17.38 0.12 14.43
C ALA A 150 -18.30 -0.96 14.98
N LYS A 151 -19.52 -1.08 14.45
CA LYS A 151 -20.45 -2.13 14.86
C LYS A 151 -20.03 -3.52 14.36
N ASP A 152 -19.59 -3.57 13.12
CA ASP A 152 -19.24 -4.77 12.37
C ASP A 152 -18.30 -4.39 11.20
N ARG A 153 -17.99 -5.37 10.34
CA ARG A 153 -17.19 -5.24 9.12
C ARG A 153 -17.71 -4.20 8.12
N GLU A 154 -19.02 -4.15 7.89
CA GLU A 154 -19.62 -3.23 6.93
C GLU A 154 -19.52 -1.78 7.45
N ASP A 155 -19.84 -1.57 8.73
CA ASP A 155 -19.68 -0.28 9.38
C ASP A 155 -18.20 0.13 9.46
N GLY A 156 -17.28 -0.82 9.66
CA GLY A 156 -15.84 -0.61 9.60
C GLY A 156 -15.37 -0.04 8.27
N ILE A 157 -15.76 -0.68 7.16
CA ILE A 157 -15.49 -0.19 5.79
C ILE A 157 -16.07 1.22 5.60
N ARG A 158 -17.32 1.45 6.04
CA ARG A 158 -17.99 2.75 5.91
C ARG A 158 -17.22 3.86 6.62
N ILE A 159 -16.74 3.61 7.84
CA ILE A 159 -15.99 4.58 8.64
C ILE A 159 -14.61 4.85 8.01
N VAL A 160 -13.86 3.81 7.65
CA VAL A 160 -12.56 3.97 6.99
C VAL A 160 -12.69 4.74 5.69
N LYS A 161 -13.67 4.41 4.87
CA LYS A 161 -13.93 5.13 3.61
C LYS A 161 -14.23 6.61 3.86
N ALA A 162 -15.09 6.92 4.84
CA ALA A 162 -15.40 8.31 5.18
C ALA A 162 -14.15 9.10 5.64
N LEU A 163 -13.23 8.46 6.40
CA LEU A 163 -11.98 9.09 6.82
C LEU A 163 -11.07 9.40 5.63
N LEU A 164 -10.88 8.44 4.72
CA LEU A 164 -10.04 8.59 3.53
C LEU A 164 -10.62 9.61 2.53
N ASP A 165 -11.94 9.58 2.33
CA ASP A 165 -12.64 10.50 1.44
C ASP A 165 -12.59 11.96 1.97
N TYR A 166 -12.58 12.13 3.30
CA TYR A 166 -12.40 13.44 3.93
C TYR A 166 -10.97 13.99 3.72
N GLN A 167 -9.96 13.17 4.02
CA GLN A 167 -8.55 13.48 3.79
C GLN A 167 -7.81 12.15 3.64
N GLY A 168 -6.84 12.02 2.73
CA GLY A 168 -6.01 10.80 2.62
C GLY A 168 -6.33 9.83 1.49
N ALA A 169 -7.32 10.14 0.65
CA ALA A 169 -7.69 9.32 -0.50
C ALA A 169 -6.48 8.92 -1.35
N GLY A 170 -6.37 7.62 -1.59
CA GLY A 170 -5.35 6.98 -2.39
C GLY A 170 -4.02 6.74 -1.67
N HIS A 171 -3.81 7.18 -0.44
CA HIS A 171 -2.56 6.96 0.28
C HIS A 171 -2.46 5.52 0.82
N ASN A 172 -2.75 5.29 2.10
CA ASN A 172 -2.81 3.96 2.70
C ASN A 172 -4.10 3.75 3.50
N ALA A 173 -4.47 2.49 3.61
CA ALA A 173 -5.39 1.97 4.61
C ALA A 173 -4.77 0.69 5.17
N ALA A 174 -5.19 0.28 6.36
CA ALA A 174 -4.69 -0.94 6.95
C ALA A 174 -5.78 -1.77 7.59
N ILE A 175 -5.49 -3.05 7.78
CA ILE A 175 -6.35 -4.00 8.47
C ILE A 175 -5.51 -4.91 9.38
N GLN A 176 -5.94 -5.00 10.63
CA GLN A 176 -5.50 -6.00 11.60
C GLN A 176 -6.59 -7.08 11.68
N ILE A 177 -6.24 -8.32 11.33
CA ILE A 177 -7.17 -9.45 11.21
C ILE A 177 -6.50 -10.77 11.65
N GLY A 178 -7.29 -11.72 12.13
CA GLY A 178 -6.79 -12.98 12.67
C GLY A 178 -6.13 -13.87 11.63
N SER A 179 -6.71 -13.94 10.42
CA SER A 179 -6.22 -14.78 9.31
C SER A 179 -5.92 -13.93 8.08
N GLN A 180 -4.73 -14.08 7.49
CA GLN A 180 -4.38 -13.43 6.22
C GLN A 180 -5.05 -14.08 4.99
N ASN A 181 -5.71 -15.22 5.16
CA ASN A 181 -6.50 -15.88 4.11
C ASN A 181 -8.00 -15.54 4.21
N ASP A 182 -8.41 -14.66 5.12
CA ASP A 182 -9.81 -14.25 5.25
C ASP A 182 -10.24 -13.48 3.98
N PRO A 183 -11.29 -13.91 3.26
CA PRO A 183 -11.75 -13.25 2.04
C PRO A 183 -12.17 -11.79 2.27
N PHE A 184 -12.43 -11.40 3.52
CA PHE A 184 -12.72 -10.02 3.87
C PHE A 184 -11.57 -9.05 3.57
N ILE A 185 -10.31 -9.51 3.52
CA ILE A 185 -9.17 -8.67 3.13
C ILE A 185 -9.36 -8.15 1.70
N ASP A 186 -9.79 -9.01 0.78
CA ASP A 186 -10.06 -8.65 -0.61
C ASP A 186 -11.28 -7.72 -0.73
N GLU A 187 -12.32 -7.96 0.09
CA GLU A 187 -13.50 -7.11 0.15
C GLU A 187 -13.14 -5.69 0.64
N TYR A 188 -12.41 -5.62 1.76
CA TYR A 188 -11.90 -4.38 2.33
C TYR A 188 -11.05 -3.62 1.32
N GLY A 189 -10.09 -4.30 0.69
CA GLY A 189 -9.20 -3.69 -0.30
C GLY A 189 -9.91 -3.17 -1.56
N LYS A 190 -11.01 -3.79 -1.98
CA LYS A 190 -11.84 -3.30 -3.09
C LYS A 190 -12.72 -2.10 -2.70
N ALA A 191 -13.12 -2.02 -1.43
CA ALA A 191 -14.06 -1.01 -0.97
C ALA A 191 -13.38 0.33 -0.64
N VAL A 192 -12.15 0.30 -0.11
CA VAL A 192 -11.41 1.50 0.31
C VAL A 192 -10.59 2.09 -0.84
N GLN A 193 -10.57 3.42 -0.94
CA GLN A 193 -9.75 4.12 -1.94
C GLN A 193 -8.35 4.36 -1.40
N ALA A 194 -7.53 3.31 -1.33
CA ALA A 194 -6.13 3.39 -0.93
C ALA A 194 -5.25 2.67 -1.95
N SER A 195 -4.10 3.24 -2.30
CA SER A 195 -3.17 2.56 -3.22
C SER A 195 -2.39 1.44 -2.53
N ARG A 196 -2.29 1.50 -1.20
CA ARG A 196 -1.61 0.54 -0.35
C ARG A 196 -2.56 0.10 0.76
N VAL A 197 -2.88 -1.19 0.78
CA VAL A 197 -3.65 -1.82 1.85
C VAL A 197 -2.70 -2.70 2.65
N LEU A 198 -2.40 -2.29 3.88
CA LEU A 198 -1.44 -2.98 4.74
C LEU A 198 -2.18 -3.98 5.63
N VAL A 199 -1.71 -5.22 5.65
CA VAL A 199 -2.33 -6.30 6.44
C VAL A 199 -1.37 -6.73 7.53
N ASN A 200 -1.82 -6.68 8.78
CA ASN A 200 -1.11 -7.23 9.96
C ASN A 200 0.34 -6.74 10.11
N GLN A 201 0.56 -5.45 9.92
CA GLN A 201 1.87 -4.80 10.04
C GLN A 201 1.69 -3.33 10.46
N PRO A 202 2.70 -2.68 11.05
CA PRO A 202 2.66 -1.25 11.40
C PRO A 202 2.66 -0.36 10.15
N ASP A 203 1.80 0.66 10.06
CA ASP A 203 1.62 1.38 8.80
C ASP A 203 2.82 2.24 8.39
N ALA A 204 3.47 2.91 9.35
CA ALA A 204 4.62 3.77 9.07
C ALA A 204 5.77 3.01 8.38
N LEU A 205 6.02 1.77 8.83
CA LEU A 205 7.11 0.93 8.33
C LEU A 205 6.68 0.01 7.19
N GLY A 206 5.45 -0.49 7.22
CA GLY A 206 4.88 -1.30 6.15
C GLY A 206 4.66 -0.49 4.88
N GLY A 207 4.18 0.75 5.01
CA GLY A 207 3.87 1.63 3.87
C GLY A 207 5.09 2.06 3.05
N ILE A 208 6.25 2.21 3.69
CA ILE A 208 7.51 2.53 3.00
C ILE A 208 8.11 1.33 2.26
N GLY A 209 7.68 0.11 2.58
CA GLY A 209 8.05 -1.14 1.88
C GLY A 209 9.34 -1.80 2.35
N ASP A 210 9.56 -3.04 1.91
CA ASP A 210 10.76 -3.88 2.10
C ASP A 210 11.14 -4.29 3.54
N ILE A 211 10.40 -3.82 4.56
CA ILE A 211 10.63 -4.17 5.96
C ILE A 211 9.75 -5.34 6.40
N TYR A 212 8.43 -5.22 6.20
CA TYR A 212 7.43 -6.22 6.60
C TYR A 212 6.87 -7.02 5.42
N SER A 213 7.08 -6.53 4.19
CA SER A 213 6.68 -7.21 2.96
C SER A 213 7.60 -6.85 1.80
N ASP A 214 7.82 -7.80 0.89
CA ASP A 214 8.48 -7.62 -0.41
C ASP A 214 7.50 -7.18 -1.52
N GLY A 215 6.19 -7.13 -1.20
CA GLY A 215 5.13 -6.70 -2.11
C GLY A 215 5.14 -5.19 -2.41
N LEU A 216 5.80 -4.38 -1.57
CA LEU A 216 5.97 -2.95 -1.78
C LEU A 216 7.45 -2.61 -1.95
N ARG A 217 7.78 -1.87 -3.02
CA ARG A 217 9.14 -1.38 -3.24
C ARG A 217 9.53 -0.38 -2.13
N PRO A 218 10.79 -0.41 -1.65
CA PRO A 218 11.24 0.56 -0.66
C PRO A 218 11.22 1.98 -1.25
N SER A 219 10.51 2.90 -0.61
CA SER A 219 10.45 4.31 -1.01
C SER A 219 9.94 5.22 0.11
N LEU A 220 10.40 6.47 0.10
CA LEU A 220 9.83 7.56 0.91
C LEU A 220 8.96 8.51 0.09
N ILE A 221 8.73 8.18 -1.19
CA ILE A 221 7.83 8.91 -2.08
C ILE A 221 6.68 7.96 -2.45
N LEU A 222 5.56 8.14 -1.74
CA LEU A 222 4.43 7.24 -1.79
C LEU A 222 3.34 7.81 -2.71
N GLY A 223 3.23 7.26 -3.92
CA GLY A 223 2.19 7.64 -4.88
C GLY A 223 0.79 7.40 -4.30
N THR A 224 -0.17 8.29 -4.62
CA THR A 224 -1.56 8.19 -4.15
C THR A 224 -2.58 7.98 -5.27
N GLY A 225 -2.10 7.72 -6.48
CA GLY A 225 -2.93 7.46 -7.65
C GLY A 225 -3.84 8.63 -8.03
N SER A 226 -4.78 8.34 -8.92
CA SER A 226 -5.74 9.33 -9.43
C SER A 226 -6.67 9.87 -8.33
N TRP A 227 -6.97 9.07 -7.31
CA TRP A 227 -7.74 9.49 -6.13
C TRP A 227 -7.09 10.68 -5.41
N GLY A 228 -5.77 10.65 -5.22
CA GLY A 228 -5.01 11.76 -4.65
C GLY A 228 -4.44 12.75 -5.68
N LYS A 229 -4.95 12.74 -6.92
CA LYS A 229 -4.53 13.62 -8.04
C LYS A 229 -3.06 13.44 -8.46
N ASN A 230 -2.53 12.22 -8.35
CA ASN A 230 -1.17 11.87 -8.73
C ASN A 230 -1.11 10.87 -9.89
N SER A 231 0.02 10.88 -10.61
CA SER A 231 0.31 10.01 -11.76
C SER A 231 0.79 8.61 -11.38
N LEU A 232 1.18 8.40 -10.13
CA LEU A 232 1.70 7.14 -9.59
C LEU A 232 0.84 6.69 -8.41
N SER A 233 0.54 5.40 -8.32
CA SER A 233 -0.11 4.76 -7.17
C SER A 233 0.81 3.81 -6.41
N HIS A 234 2.00 3.52 -6.93
CA HIS A 234 3.00 2.68 -6.25
C HIS A 234 4.07 3.53 -5.55
N ASN A 235 4.89 2.85 -4.77
CA ASN A 235 6.10 3.42 -4.17
C ASN A 235 7.08 3.77 -5.27
N LEU A 236 7.43 5.07 -5.40
CA LEU A 236 8.29 5.55 -6.48
C LEU A 236 9.62 4.80 -6.46
N SER A 237 10.05 4.38 -7.64
CA SER A 237 11.22 3.56 -7.83
C SER A 237 12.07 4.06 -9.00
N THR A 238 13.25 3.47 -9.17
CA THR A 238 14.18 3.86 -10.24
C THR A 238 13.58 3.71 -11.64
N SER A 239 12.66 2.77 -11.87
CA SER A 239 11.99 2.62 -13.17
C SER A 239 11.12 3.82 -13.55
N ASP A 240 10.58 4.54 -12.56
CA ASP A 240 9.76 5.73 -12.78
C ASP A 240 10.59 6.94 -13.23
N LEU A 241 11.92 6.88 -13.03
CA LEU A 241 12.88 7.92 -13.39
C LEU A 241 13.54 7.69 -14.75
N LEU A 242 13.18 6.61 -15.46
CA LEU A 242 13.80 6.22 -16.72
C LEU A 242 12.86 6.45 -17.91
N ASN A 243 13.38 7.10 -18.95
CA ASN A 243 12.75 7.09 -20.26
C ASN A 243 13.10 5.79 -20.99
N ILE A 244 12.10 4.97 -21.33
CA ILE A 244 12.31 3.74 -22.10
C ILE A 244 12.12 4.02 -23.59
N LYS A 245 13.23 3.97 -24.35
CA LYS A 245 13.20 4.09 -25.81
C LYS A 245 12.97 2.73 -26.46
N THR A 246 11.84 2.55 -27.15
CA THR A 246 11.51 1.31 -27.86
C THR A 246 11.80 1.41 -29.36
N ILE A 247 12.65 0.54 -29.90
CA ILE A 247 12.93 0.45 -31.35
C ILE A 247 12.09 -0.66 -31.97
N ALA A 248 10.93 -0.30 -32.53
CA ALA A 248 10.02 -1.24 -33.18
C ALA A 248 10.32 -1.38 -34.68
N LYS A 249 11.13 -2.37 -35.06
CA LYS A 249 11.38 -2.69 -36.48
C LYS A 249 10.12 -3.27 -37.14
N ARG A 250 9.80 -2.84 -38.36
CA ARG A 250 8.72 -3.43 -39.17
C ARG A 250 8.96 -4.93 -39.32
N ARG A 251 7.98 -5.73 -38.91
CA ARG A 251 7.91 -7.18 -39.17
C ARG A 251 6.67 -7.45 -39.99
N ASN A 252 6.70 -8.47 -40.86
CA ASN A 252 5.46 -8.99 -41.40
C ASN A 252 4.62 -9.50 -40.22
N ARG A 253 3.32 -9.18 -40.20
CA ARG A 253 2.41 -9.76 -39.20
C ARG A 253 2.60 -11.28 -39.23
N PRO A 254 2.67 -11.98 -38.08
CA PRO A 254 2.77 -13.42 -38.07
C PRO A 254 1.64 -13.98 -38.92
N GLN A 255 2.00 -14.58 -40.05
CA GLN A 255 1.05 -15.32 -40.86
C GLN A 255 0.82 -16.62 -40.11
N TRP A 256 -0.29 -16.68 -39.39
CA TRP A 256 -0.74 -17.90 -38.74
C TRP A 256 -1.09 -18.90 -39.84
N ILE A 257 -0.14 -19.75 -40.19
CA ILE A 257 -0.39 -20.91 -41.05
C ILE A 257 -0.91 -22.01 -40.13
N ARG A 258 -2.21 -22.27 -40.16
CA ARG A 258 -2.77 -23.48 -39.56
C ARG A 258 -2.32 -24.65 -40.43
N LEU A 259 -1.28 -25.37 -39.99
CA LEU A 259 -0.87 -26.61 -40.64
C LEU A 259 -2.03 -27.61 -40.55
N PRO A 260 -2.37 -28.33 -41.64
CA PRO A 260 -3.38 -29.38 -41.58
C PRO A 260 -2.94 -30.49 -40.61
N GLU A 261 -3.89 -31.10 -39.89
CA GLU A 261 -3.63 -32.16 -38.89
C GLU A 261 -2.87 -33.36 -39.46
N LYS A 262 -2.94 -33.58 -40.78
CA LYS A 262 -2.24 -34.67 -41.46
C LYS A 262 -1.34 -34.10 -42.55
N ILE A 263 -0.05 -33.97 -42.23
CA ILE A 263 0.99 -33.75 -43.22
C ILE A 263 1.39 -35.14 -43.74
N PHE A 264 0.85 -35.55 -44.89
CA PHE A 264 1.30 -36.78 -45.55
C PHE A 264 2.63 -36.50 -46.27
N THR A 265 3.74 -36.83 -45.62
CA THR A 265 5.03 -36.94 -46.30
C THR A 265 5.11 -38.29 -47.02
N LYS A 266 5.28 -38.28 -48.34
CA LYS A 266 5.60 -39.50 -49.10
C LYS A 266 6.89 -40.08 -48.53
N LYS A 267 7.03 -41.41 -48.43
CA LYS A 267 8.11 -42.15 -47.73
C LYS A 267 9.57 -41.81 -48.16
N THR A 268 9.75 -40.87 -49.08
CA THR A 268 11.03 -40.36 -49.61
C THR A 268 11.13 -38.83 -49.69
N SER A 269 10.14 -38.07 -49.20
CA SER A 269 10.11 -36.60 -49.33
C SER A 269 11.18 -35.89 -48.49
N LEU A 270 11.52 -36.43 -47.31
CA LEU A 270 12.57 -35.87 -46.44
C LEU A 270 13.98 -36.07 -47.04
N PRO A 271 14.38 -37.27 -47.52
CA PRO A 271 15.65 -37.46 -48.23
C PRO A 271 15.80 -36.57 -49.48
N ILE A 272 14.73 -36.41 -50.27
CA ILE A 272 14.75 -35.56 -51.48
C ILE A 272 14.92 -34.08 -51.12
N PHE A 273 14.30 -33.61 -50.03
CA PHE A 273 14.44 -32.24 -49.57
C PHE A 273 15.87 -31.96 -49.08
N GLN A 274 16.47 -32.87 -48.30
CA GLN A 274 17.88 -32.79 -47.89
C GLN A 274 18.83 -32.80 -49.10
N MET A 275 18.59 -33.66 -50.09
CA MET A 275 19.43 -33.73 -51.30
C MET A 275 19.31 -32.46 -52.19
N LYS A 276 18.15 -31.82 -52.24
CA LYS A 276 17.97 -30.52 -52.93
C LYS A 276 18.60 -29.36 -52.19
N MET A 277 18.60 -29.37 -50.86
CA MET A 277 19.28 -28.34 -50.06
C MET A 277 20.80 -28.50 -50.11
N SER A 278 21.35 -29.72 -50.10
CA SER A 278 22.80 -29.94 -50.23
C SER A 278 23.34 -29.59 -51.64
N ARG A 279 22.52 -29.73 -52.69
CA ARG A 279 22.89 -29.31 -54.06
C ARG A 279 22.87 -27.79 -54.25
N LYS A 280 22.10 -27.04 -53.45
CA LYS A 280 22.13 -25.56 -53.48
C LYS A 280 23.29 -24.96 -52.67
N SER A 281 23.99 -25.75 -51.86
CA SER A 281 25.17 -25.31 -51.09
C SER A 281 26.52 -25.63 -51.75
N ALA A 282 26.55 -25.98 -53.05
CA ALA A 282 27.79 -26.20 -53.81
C ALA A 282 28.30 -24.94 -54.54
N GLY A 283 28.23 -23.78 -53.86
CA GLY A 283 28.94 -22.55 -54.20
C GLY A 283 29.65 -22.06 -52.94
N PRO A 284 30.86 -21.47 -53.01
CA PRO A 284 31.79 -21.44 -51.89
C PRO A 284 31.31 -20.43 -50.86
N LEU A 285 30.78 -20.92 -49.74
CA LEU A 285 30.56 -20.11 -48.55
C LEU A 285 31.09 -20.88 -47.34
N SER A 286 32.22 -20.36 -46.87
CA SER A 286 32.85 -20.56 -45.57
C SER A 286 31.87 -20.86 -44.43
N SER A 287 32.22 -21.90 -43.65
CA SER A 287 31.94 -22.07 -42.22
C SER A 287 30.55 -21.63 -41.73
N LEU A 288 29.58 -22.54 -41.78
CA LEU A 288 28.44 -22.55 -40.86
C LEU A 288 28.35 -23.94 -40.23
N THR A 289 29.09 -24.10 -39.14
CA THR A 289 28.94 -25.18 -38.17
C THR A 289 27.56 -25.06 -37.52
N TRP A 290 26.61 -25.87 -37.96
CA TRP A 290 25.40 -26.17 -37.18
C TRP A 290 25.63 -27.49 -36.46
N ALA A 291 26.07 -27.39 -35.21
CA ALA A 291 26.06 -28.51 -34.29
C ALA A 291 24.61 -28.85 -33.94
N TRP A 292 24.15 -30.02 -34.39
CA TRP A 292 22.98 -30.69 -33.81
C TRP A 292 23.50 -31.66 -32.76
N SER A 293 23.32 -31.34 -31.47
CA SER A 293 23.45 -32.33 -30.40
C SER A 293 22.14 -33.11 -30.28
N SER A 294 22.26 -34.43 -30.39
CA SER A 294 21.21 -35.40 -30.17
C SER A 294 21.09 -35.77 -28.68
N SER A 295 19.85 -36.09 -28.26
CA SER A 295 19.45 -36.69 -26.96
C SER A 295 19.58 -35.77 -25.74
N THR A 296 18.57 -35.60 -24.88
CA THR A 296 17.97 -36.66 -24.05
C THR A 296 16.50 -36.38 -23.68
N SER A 297 15.77 -37.47 -23.47
CA SER A 297 14.42 -37.61 -22.90
C SER A 297 14.14 -36.79 -21.62
N LEU A 298 12.92 -36.27 -21.47
CA LEU A 298 12.03 -36.62 -20.36
C LEU A 298 10.68 -35.90 -20.48
N THR A 299 9.66 -36.69 -20.77
CA THR A 299 8.27 -36.43 -20.40
C THR A 299 8.17 -36.10 -18.92
N ARG A 300 7.63 -34.93 -18.57
CA ARG A 300 7.00 -34.73 -17.26
C ARG A 300 5.63 -34.10 -17.49
N SER A 301 4.62 -34.91 -17.19
CA SER A 301 3.22 -34.56 -17.10
C SER A 301 3.01 -33.46 -16.05
N MET A 302 2.29 -32.40 -16.43
CA MET A 302 1.54 -31.59 -15.48
C MET A 302 0.08 -32.01 -15.61
N ASN A 303 -0.44 -32.69 -14.59
CA ASN A 303 -1.84 -32.66 -14.21
C ASN A 303 -2.00 -33.06 -12.73
N SER A 304 -2.69 -32.19 -11.99
CA SER A 304 -3.27 -32.34 -10.63
C SER A 304 -2.23 -32.42 -9.47
N TRP A 305 -2.25 -31.63 -8.39
CA TRP A 305 -3.35 -31.18 -7.50
C TRP A 305 -2.96 -29.93 -6.66
N LEU A 306 -3.99 -29.23 -6.13
CA LEU A 306 -4.02 -28.08 -5.19
C LEU A 306 -3.84 -26.68 -5.80
#